data_AF-A0A397C7V9-F1
#
_entry.id   AF-A0A397C7V9-F1
#
_cell.length_a   1.000
_cell.length_b   1.000
_cell.length_c   1.000
_cell.angle_alpha   90.00
_cell.angle_beta   90.00
_cell.angle_gamma   90.00
#
_symmetry.space_group_name_H-M   'P 1'
#
loop_
_entity.id
_entity.type
_entity.pdbx_description
1 polymer ?
#
loop_
_entity_poly.entity_id
_entity_poly.type
_entity_poly.pdbx_seq_one_letter_code
_entity_poly.pdbx_strand_id
1 'polypeptide(L)'
;MKRNSRSSNKGRQQSTAGGSASARKTWFDDSTIALVAMAQDRALKAKVKGSKGGDDRKEARQRSSQLSTSSDTVGVSFAGAAFQADYFASKFTKRGQLVYTILHDVLSKSPHVLPPSETLAVASFGGGPGTDAAGIVWIQRELFPTSSVHCVLFDYETSWKRYVKTLDDLYGDAVSVSFAPCDVTHPLDTEPNRHVSEIETMDILLFCFVCHETSARQRNLQFYLDVATAAKVGALVILADVKTKSKECLEQVAIAMASVRRIQRLTLSKAPTAEAVVLRVEA
;
A
#
# COMPACT_ATOMS: atom_id res chain seq x y z
N MET A 1 -53.44 0.42 -45.88
CA MET A 1 -52.40 -0.32 -45.12
C MET A 1 -51.10 0.49 -45.15
N LYS A 2 -50.80 1.24 -44.08
CA LYS A 2 -49.61 2.10 -43.96
C LYS A 2 -48.50 1.32 -43.23
N ARG A 3 -47.31 1.29 -43.83
CA ARG A 3 -46.07 0.69 -43.29
C ARG A 3 -45.52 1.57 -42.17
N ASN A 4 -45.32 1.01 -40.97
CA ASN A 4 -44.54 1.63 -39.90
C ASN A 4 -43.09 1.14 -39.96
N SER A 5 -42.18 2.04 -40.27
CA SER A 5 -40.74 1.89 -40.13
C SER A 5 -40.35 2.05 -38.65
N ARG A 6 -39.71 1.04 -38.06
CA ARG A 6 -39.05 1.16 -36.75
C ARG A 6 -37.64 1.71 -36.96
N SER A 7 -37.45 2.95 -36.52
CA SER A 7 -36.13 3.57 -36.38
C SER A 7 -35.40 2.92 -35.19
N SER A 8 -34.25 2.31 -35.47
CA SER A 8 -33.34 1.76 -34.48
C SER A 8 -32.53 2.89 -33.84
N ASN A 9 -32.86 3.22 -32.59
CA ASN A 9 -32.12 4.20 -31.80
C ASN A 9 -30.81 3.56 -31.31
N LYS A 10 -29.69 3.83 -32.00
CA LYS A 10 -28.33 3.47 -31.52
C LYS A 10 -27.98 4.37 -30.33
N GLY A 11 -28.24 3.87 -29.13
CA GLY A 11 -27.72 4.44 -27.89
C GLY A 11 -26.19 4.39 -27.91
N ARG A 12 -25.58 5.55 -28.11
CA ARG A 12 -24.16 5.81 -27.91
C ARG A 12 -23.85 5.51 -26.43
N GLN A 13 -23.11 4.43 -26.15
CA GLN A 13 -22.55 4.20 -24.82
C GLN A 13 -21.67 5.40 -24.46
N GLN A 14 -22.15 6.25 -23.55
CA GLN A 14 -21.34 7.27 -22.92
C GLN A 14 -20.29 6.57 -22.05
N SER A 15 -19.04 7.01 -22.21
CA SER A 15 -17.87 6.49 -21.51
C SER A 15 -18.02 6.60 -19.98
N THR A 16 -18.14 5.45 -19.31
CA THR A 16 -18.22 5.29 -17.85
C THR A 16 -16.93 5.67 -17.09
N ALA A 17 -15.82 5.86 -17.81
CA ALA A 17 -14.50 6.15 -17.23
C ALA A 17 -14.44 7.48 -16.43
N GLY A 18 -15.20 8.50 -16.84
CA GLY A 18 -15.22 9.80 -16.15
C GLY A 18 -15.89 9.75 -14.76
N GLY A 19 -16.86 8.84 -14.58
CA GLY A 19 -17.57 8.66 -13.31
C GLY A 19 -16.70 8.00 -12.24
N SER A 20 -15.94 6.97 -12.61
CA SER A 20 -15.10 6.22 -11.66
C SER A 20 -13.95 7.06 -11.11
N ALA A 21 -13.27 7.82 -11.96
CA ALA A 21 -12.15 8.67 -11.52
C ALA A 21 -12.61 9.78 -10.54
N SER A 22 -13.78 10.37 -10.79
CA SER A 22 -14.38 11.36 -9.90
C SER A 22 -14.76 10.74 -8.55
N ALA A 23 -15.46 9.60 -8.57
CA ALA A 23 -15.83 8.87 -7.35
C ALA A 23 -14.60 8.47 -6.52
N ARG A 24 -13.51 8.03 -7.19
CA ARG A 24 -12.24 7.72 -6.53
C ARG A 24 -11.62 8.92 -5.87
N LYS A 25 -11.58 10.07 -6.56
CA LYS A 25 -11.04 11.29 -5.97
C LYS A 25 -11.81 11.69 -4.71
N THR A 26 -13.14 11.75 -4.80
CA THR A 26 -14.01 12.10 -3.66
C THR A 26 -13.78 11.14 -2.48
N TRP A 27 -13.73 9.82 -2.73
CA TRP A 27 -13.49 8.85 -1.68
C TRP A 27 -12.14 9.03 -0.97
N PHE A 28 -11.07 9.33 -1.71
CA PHE A 28 -9.76 9.60 -1.11
C PHE A 28 -9.77 10.89 -0.28
N ASP A 29 -10.43 11.93 -0.76
CA ASP A 29 -10.55 13.20 -0.04
C ASP A 29 -11.32 13.01 1.28
N ASP A 30 -12.49 12.36 1.22
CA ASP A 30 -13.34 12.09 2.38
C ASP A 30 -12.63 11.19 3.41
N SER A 31 -11.97 10.12 2.94
CA SER A 31 -11.21 9.20 3.81
C SER A 31 -10.04 9.90 4.48
N THR A 32 -9.34 10.80 3.76
CA THR A 32 -8.26 11.60 4.34
C THR A 32 -8.80 12.50 5.45
N ILE A 33 -9.91 13.19 5.20
CA ILE A 33 -10.55 14.05 6.21
C ILE A 33 -10.91 13.24 7.46
N ALA A 34 -11.53 12.07 7.30
CA ALA A 34 -11.91 11.21 8.41
C ALA A 34 -10.70 10.74 9.25
N LEU A 35 -9.63 10.27 8.60
CA LEU A 35 -8.42 9.81 9.28
C LEU A 35 -7.68 10.95 9.99
N VAL A 36 -7.61 12.13 9.37
CA VAL A 36 -7.03 13.33 9.99
C VAL A 36 -7.85 13.76 11.19
N ALA A 37 -9.17 13.82 11.09
CA ALA A 37 -10.06 14.19 12.19
C ALA A 37 -9.91 13.22 13.37
N MET A 38 -9.85 11.92 13.09
CA MET A 38 -9.61 10.90 14.12
C MET A 38 -8.25 11.09 14.80
N ALA A 39 -7.18 11.30 14.03
CA ALA A 39 -5.85 11.54 14.59
C ALA A 39 -5.81 12.83 15.43
N GLN A 40 -6.49 13.90 15.00
CA GLN A 40 -6.59 15.15 15.75
C GLN A 40 -7.39 15.01 17.05
N ASP A 41 -8.55 14.32 17.03
CA ASP A 41 -9.33 14.02 18.23
C ASP A 41 -8.50 13.24 19.26
N ARG A 42 -7.73 12.26 18.80
CA ARG A 42 -6.78 11.51 19.65
C ARG A 42 -5.69 12.42 20.24
N ALA A 43 -5.17 13.36 19.45
CA ALA A 43 -4.18 14.33 19.94
C ALA A 43 -4.78 15.25 21.01
N LEU A 44 -6.02 15.71 20.84
CA LEU A 44 -6.72 16.53 21.83
C LEU A 44 -6.95 15.76 23.13
N LYS A 45 -7.44 14.52 23.04
CA LYS A 45 -7.66 13.64 24.22
C LYS A 45 -6.36 13.35 24.98
N ALA A 46 -5.22 13.26 24.28
CA ALA A 46 -3.92 13.09 24.93
C ALA A 46 -3.46 14.37 25.66
N LYS A 47 -3.71 15.56 25.10
CA LYS A 47 -3.37 16.85 25.75
C LYS A 47 -4.15 17.09 27.04
N VAL A 48 -5.43 16.71 27.07
CA VAL A 48 -6.27 16.80 28.29
C VAL A 48 -5.70 15.95 29.45
N LYS A 49 -4.91 14.91 29.14
CA LYS A 49 -4.23 14.05 30.13
C LYS A 49 -2.82 14.52 30.54
N GLY A 50 -2.40 15.74 30.18
CA GLY A 50 -1.25 16.41 30.82
C GLY A 50 0.03 16.58 29.99
N SER A 51 0.00 16.55 28.65
CA SER A 51 1.19 16.88 27.84
C SER A 51 1.26 18.38 27.46
N LYS A 52 2.47 18.98 27.56
CA LYS A 52 2.77 20.38 27.25
C LYS A 52 2.69 20.66 25.74
N GLY A 53 1.48 20.92 25.23
CA GLY A 53 1.17 20.88 23.80
C GLY A 53 1.46 22.12 22.93
N GLY A 54 2.62 22.77 23.07
CA GLY A 54 3.01 23.94 22.25
C GLY A 54 3.87 23.63 21.03
N ASP A 55 4.84 22.72 21.16
CA ASP A 55 5.91 22.50 20.16
C ASP A 55 5.61 21.34 19.19
N ASP A 56 4.75 20.40 19.61
CA ASP A 56 4.51 19.12 18.94
C ASP A 56 4.06 19.22 17.47
N ARG A 57 3.32 20.26 17.07
CA ARG A 57 2.84 20.42 15.69
C ARG A 57 3.92 20.93 14.72
N LYS A 58 4.81 21.80 15.19
CA LYS A 58 5.93 22.28 14.36
C LYS A 58 6.96 21.16 14.20
N GLU A 59 7.25 20.45 15.29
CA GLU A 59 8.11 19.27 15.29
C GLU A 59 7.53 18.14 14.39
N ALA A 60 6.23 17.87 14.49
CA ALA A 60 5.54 16.89 13.64
C ALA A 60 5.67 17.21 12.15
N ARG A 61 5.46 18.46 11.75
CA ARG A 61 5.63 18.90 10.35
C ARG A 61 7.07 18.76 9.89
N GLN A 62 8.04 19.13 10.73
CA GLN A 62 9.46 18.97 10.41
C GLN A 62 9.82 17.49 10.23
N ARG A 63 9.43 16.62 11.16
CA ARG A 63 9.66 15.16 11.05
C ARG A 63 8.97 14.56 9.83
N SER A 64 7.73 14.94 9.53
CA SER A 64 6.99 14.46 8.36
C SER A 64 7.63 14.92 7.04
N SER A 65 8.24 16.11 7.03
CA SER A 65 8.97 16.62 5.86
C SER A 65 10.31 15.92 5.60
N GLN A 66 10.88 15.30 6.64
CA GLN A 66 12.12 14.51 6.53
C GLN A 66 11.88 13.08 6.03
N LEU A 67 10.63 12.59 6.10
CA LEU A 67 10.24 11.32 5.48
C LEU A 67 10.43 11.39 3.97
N SER A 68 10.95 10.32 3.37
CA SER A 68 11.28 10.23 1.94
C SER A 68 12.47 11.12 1.51
N THR A 69 13.41 11.39 2.43
CA THR A 69 14.68 12.10 2.16
C THR A 69 15.89 11.25 2.56
N SER A 70 17.13 11.77 2.44
CA SER A 70 18.32 11.04 2.90
C SER A 70 18.32 10.77 4.42
N SER A 71 17.55 11.57 5.17
CA SER A 71 17.38 11.42 6.62
C SER A 71 16.48 10.24 7.02
N ASP A 72 15.80 9.58 6.07
CA ASP A 72 14.89 8.45 6.33
C ASP A 72 15.65 7.19 6.80
N THR A 73 16.94 7.10 6.47
CA THR A 73 17.79 5.93 6.77
C THR A 73 18.13 5.75 8.26
N VAL A 74 17.84 6.76 9.10
CA VAL A 74 18.14 6.76 10.54
C VAL A 74 16.92 6.31 11.37
N GLY A 75 15.75 6.13 10.75
CA GLY A 75 14.51 5.74 11.41
C GLY A 75 13.82 6.92 12.10
N VAL A 76 12.65 7.31 11.61
CA VAL A 76 11.81 8.33 12.23
C VAL A 76 10.77 7.63 13.09
N SER A 77 10.60 8.02 14.36
CA SER A 77 9.45 7.52 15.12
C SER A 77 8.17 8.07 14.51
N PHE A 78 7.13 7.25 14.35
CA PHE A 78 5.83 7.68 13.85
C PHE A 78 4.81 7.84 15.00
N ALA A 79 5.28 7.71 16.24
CA ALA A 79 4.49 7.94 17.44
C ALA A 79 4.12 9.42 17.60
N GLY A 80 2.86 9.65 17.99
CA GLY A 80 2.32 10.97 18.27
C GLY A 80 1.19 11.34 17.34
N ALA A 81 0.00 11.54 17.90
CA ALA A 81 -1.22 11.75 17.13
C ALA A 81 -1.19 13.01 16.23
N ALA A 82 -0.41 14.03 16.57
CA ALA A 82 -0.19 15.21 15.72
C ALA A 82 0.59 14.85 14.44
N PHE A 83 1.66 14.07 14.59
CA PHE A 83 2.45 13.57 13.46
C PHE A 83 1.62 12.61 12.59
N GLN A 84 0.82 11.74 13.19
CA GLN A 84 -0.07 10.84 12.46
C GLN A 84 -1.12 11.61 11.63
N ALA A 85 -1.68 12.71 12.17
CA ALA A 85 -2.58 13.59 11.41
C ALA A 85 -1.88 14.22 10.21
N ASP A 86 -0.68 14.78 10.40
CA ASP A 86 0.12 15.36 9.30
C ASP A 86 0.53 14.30 8.26
N TYR A 87 0.80 13.07 8.70
CA TYR A 87 1.10 11.94 7.83
C TYR A 87 -0.10 11.61 6.93
N PHE A 88 -1.30 11.40 7.49
CA PHE A 88 -2.49 11.13 6.68
C PHE A 88 -2.79 12.26 5.71
N ALA A 89 -2.75 13.51 6.18
CA ALA A 89 -3.02 14.68 5.34
C ALA A 89 -2.06 14.79 4.14
N SER A 90 -0.81 14.38 4.30
CA SER A 90 0.23 14.56 3.28
C SER A 90 0.48 13.33 2.40
N LYS A 91 0.21 12.12 2.90
CA LYS A 91 0.63 10.86 2.26
C LYS A 91 -0.52 9.92 1.88
N PHE A 92 -1.67 9.93 2.56
CA PHE A 92 -2.72 8.91 2.38
C PHE A 92 -3.16 8.76 0.92
N THR A 93 -3.68 9.84 0.33
CA THR A 93 -4.10 9.85 -1.07
C THR A 93 -2.96 9.55 -2.04
N LYS A 94 -1.78 10.15 -1.82
CA LYS A 94 -0.65 10.01 -2.75
C LYS A 94 -0.13 8.57 -2.82
N ARG A 95 0.00 7.91 -1.66
CA ARG A 95 0.50 6.53 -1.57
C ARG A 95 -0.56 5.52 -2.03
N GLY A 96 -1.82 5.70 -1.64
CA GLY A 96 -2.91 4.84 -2.15
C GLY A 96 -3.09 4.93 -3.67
N GLN A 97 -3.03 6.14 -4.23
CA GLN A 97 -3.09 6.33 -5.69
C GLN A 97 -1.90 5.72 -6.41
N LEU A 98 -0.70 5.71 -5.81
CA LEU A 98 0.47 5.06 -6.40
C LEU A 98 0.23 3.54 -6.55
N VAL A 99 -0.20 2.88 -5.47
CA VAL A 99 -0.50 1.45 -5.47
C VAL A 99 -1.60 1.11 -6.47
N TYR A 100 -2.71 1.86 -6.44
CA TYR A 100 -3.78 1.72 -7.45
C TYR A 100 -3.23 1.86 -8.88
N THR A 101 -2.42 2.89 -9.14
CA THR A 101 -1.89 3.16 -10.49
C THR A 101 -1.03 2.00 -10.99
N ILE A 102 -0.13 1.48 -10.14
CA ILE A 102 0.76 0.36 -10.48
C ILE A 102 -0.06 -0.90 -10.77
N LEU A 103 -0.94 -1.29 -9.84
CA LEU A 103 -1.73 -2.51 -9.96
C LEU A 103 -2.71 -2.44 -11.12
N HIS A 104 -3.42 -1.32 -11.29
CA HIS A 104 -4.35 -1.14 -12.39
C HIS A 104 -3.62 -1.26 -13.74
N ASP A 105 -2.44 -0.66 -13.88
CA ASP A 105 -1.66 -0.74 -15.12
C ASP A 105 -1.19 -2.17 -15.46
N VAL A 106 -0.84 -2.97 -14.46
CA VAL A 106 -0.43 -4.37 -14.63
C VAL A 106 -1.65 -5.23 -14.96
N LEU A 107 -2.67 -5.17 -14.12
CA LEU A 107 -3.82 -6.08 -14.17
C LEU A 107 -4.77 -5.78 -15.32
N SER A 108 -4.92 -4.51 -15.74
CA SER A 108 -5.74 -4.17 -16.90
C SER A 108 -5.16 -4.70 -18.23
N LYS A 109 -3.83 -4.87 -18.31
CA LYS A 109 -3.18 -5.45 -19.50
C LYS A 109 -3.13 -6.96 -19.47
N SER A 110 -3.04 -7.54 -18.27
CA SER A 110 -2.89 -8.98 -18.10
C SER A 110 -3.71 -9.44 -16.91
N PRO A 111 -5.04 -9.57 -17.06
CA PRO A 111 -5.94 -9.94 -15.96
C PRO A 111 -5.63 -11.30 -15.34
N HIS A 112 -5.00 -12.19 -16.10
CA HIS A 112 -4.62 -13.53 -15.67
C HIS A 112 -3.28 -13.60 -14.92
N VAL A 113 -2.64 -12.45 -14.66
CA VAL A 113 -1.39 -12.39 -13.88
C VAL A 113 -1.62 -12.87 -12.45
N LEU A 114 -2.78 -12.52 -11.88
CA LEU A 114 -3.28 -13.11 -10.65
C LEU A 114 -4.30 -14.21 -10.99
N PRO A 115 -4.28 -15.33 -10.27
CA PRO A 115 -5.30 -16.36 -10.44
C PRO A 115 -6.67 -15.80 -9.99
N PRO A 116 -7.77 -16.24 -10.60
CA PRO A 116 -9.10 -16.00 -10.04
C PRO A 116 -9.17 -16.56 -8.61
N SER A 117 -9.61 -15.72 -7.67
CA SER A 117 -9.81 -16.12 -6.28
C SER A 117 -11.06 -15.45 -5.72
N GLU A 118 -11.77 -16.17 -4.86
CA GLU A 118 -12.88 -15.60 -4.08
C GLU A 118 -12.36 -14.55 -3.08
N THR A 119 -11.17 -14.79 -2.52
CA THR A 119 -10.49 -13.84 -1.63
C THR A 119 -9.06 -13.60 -2.09
N LEU A 120 -8.68 -12.34 -2.29
CA LEU A 120 -7.30 -11.95 -2.54
C LEU A 120 -6.59 -11.67 -1.20
N ALA A 121 -5.46 -12.32 -0.98
CA ALA A 121 -4.61 -12.11 0.19
C ALA A 121 -3.47 -11.14 -0.15
N VAL A 122 -3.33 -10.08 0.64
CA VAL A 122 -2.32 -9.02 0.44
C VAL A 122 -1.47 -8.87 1.69
N ALA A 123 -0.15 -8.89 1.54
CA ALA A 123 0.78 -8.50 2.59
C ALA A 123 1.41 -7.14 2.23
N SER A 124 1.33 -6.17 3.13
CA SER A 124 1.91 -4.83 2.96
C SER A 124 2.98 -4.59 4.02
N PHE A 125 4.25 -4.69 3.62
CA PHE A 125 5.43 -4.51 4.47
C PHE A 125 5.87 -3.06 4.51
N GLY A 126 6.08 -2.51 5.71
CA GLY A 126 6.06 -1.06 5.93
C GLY A 126 4.67 -0.47 5.68
N GLY A 127 3.63 -1.31 5.81
CA GLY A 127 2.29 -1.00 5.38
C GLY A 127 1.53 -0.08 6.32
N GLY A 128 2.04 0.15 7.54
CA GLY A 128 1.47 1.12 8.47
C GLY A 128 1.62 2.53 7.89
N PRO A 129 0.54 3.35 7.83
CA PRO A 129 -0.76 3.24 8.50
C PRO A 129 -1.92 2.75 7.63
N GLY A 130 -1.67 1.91 6.63
CA GLY A 130 -2.68 1.38 5.71
C GLY A 130 -2.86 2.18 4.42
N THR A 131 -1.95 3.11 4.10
CA THR A 131 -2.09 3.92 2.87
C THR A 131 -2.09 3.07 1.60
N ASP A 132 -1.35 1.97 1.61
CA ASP A 132 -1.22 1.08 0.46
C ASP A 132 -2.52 0.28 0.24
N ALA A 133 -3.15 -0.15 1.33
CA ALA A 133 -4.45 -0.82 1.32
C ALA A 133 -5.56 0.06 0.71
N ALA A 134 -5.48 1.39 0.85
CA ALA A 134 -6.41 2.29 0.18
C ALA A 134 -6.36 2.21 -1.35
N GLY A 135 -5.19 1.88 -1.93
CA GLY A 135 -5.07 1.58 -3.36
C GLY A 135 -5.76 0.26 -3.73
N ILE A 136 -5.62 -0.75 -2.87
CA ILE A 136 -6.24 -2.06 -3.03
C ILE A 136 -7.77 -1.97 -3.02
N VAL A 137 -8.36 -1.08 -2.20
CA VAL A 137 -9.81 -0.82 -2.22
C VAL A 137 -10.32 -0.53 -3.63
N TRP A 138 -9.59 0.28 -4.40
CA TRP A 138 -10.00 0.62 -5.77
C TRP A 138 -9.69 -0.48 -6.78
N ILE A 139 -8.63 -1.26 -6.57
CA ILE A 139 -8.38 -2.46 -7.37
C ILE A 139 -9.49 -3.49 -7.17
N GLN A 140 -9.95 -3.70 -5.93
CA GLN A 140 -11.08 -4.56 -5.62
C GLN A 140 -12.35 -4.05 -6.34
N ARG A 141 -12.70 -2.78 -6.16
CA ARG A 141 -13.93 -2.21 -6.73
C ARG A 141 -13.99 -2.26 -8.26
N GLU A 142 -12.85 -2.03 -8.93
CA GLU A 142 -12.81 -1.90 -10.39
C GLU A 142 -12.46 -3.20 -11.13
N LEU A 143 -11.58 -4.02 -10.56
CA LEU A 143 -11.03 -5.19 -11.25
C LEU A 143 -11.46 -6.53 -10.64
N PHE A 144 -11.84 -6.55 -9.36
CA PHE A 144 -12.29 -7.77 -8.66
C PHE A 144 -13.59 -7.54 -7.86
N PRO A 145 -14.66 -7.02 -8.48
CA PRO A 145 -15.86 -6.59 -7.76
C PRO A 145 -16.61 -7.74 -7.05
N THR A 146 -16.34 -8.99 -7.44
CA THR A 146 -16.94 -10.19 -6.85
C THR A 146 -16.05 -10.87 -5.81
N SER A 147 -14.81 -10.41 -5.64
CA SER A 147 -13.86 -10.97 -4.68
C SER A 147 -13.77 -10.09 -3.43
N SER A 148 -13.59 -10.72 -2.28
CA SER A 148 -13.13 -10.05 -1.07
C SER A 148 -11.61 -9.89 -1.09
N VAL A 149 -11.10 -8.98 -0.26
CA VAL A 149 -9.68 -8.78 -0.01
C VAL A 149 -9.42 -8.82 1.48
N HIS A 150 -8.37 -9.54 1.86
CA HIS A 150 -7.75 -9.39 3.17
C HIS A 150 -6.34 -8.81 3.03
N CYS A 151 -6.08 -7.67 3.67
CA CYS A 151 -4.78 -7.02 3.64
C CYS A 151 -4.15 -6.98 5.03
N VAL A 152 -3.03 -7.68 5.20
CA VAL A 152 -2.23 -7.65 6.43
C VAL A 152 -1.20 -6.52 6.34
N LEU A 153 -1.31 -5.57 7.27
CA LEU A 153 -0.36 -4.47 7.42
C LEU A 153 0.77 -4.93 8.36
N PHE A 154 1.95 -5.15 7.78
CA PHE A 154 3.18 -5.49 8.49
C PHE A 154 4.01 -4.24 8.71
N ASP A 155 4.23 -3.84 9.96
CA ASP A 155 4.99 -2.63 10.29
C ASP A 155 5.73 -2.70 11.63
N TYR A 156 6.83 -1.97 11.74
CA TYR A 156 7.60 -1.84 12.97
C TYR A 156 6.89 -0.91 13.97
N GLU A 157 6.26 0.18 13.49
CA GLU A 157 5.51 1.10 14.33
C GLU A 157 4.14 0.51 14.69
N THR A 158 4.09 -0.12 15.86
CA THR A 158 2.87 -0.74 16.38
C THR A 158 1.74 0.25 16.71
N SER A 159 2.01 1.55 16.83
CA SER A 159 0.94 2.53 17.09
C SER A 159 -0.06 2.66 15.94
N TRP A 160 0.30 2.21 14.73
CA TRP A 160 -0.60 2.13 13.59
C TRP A 160 -1.75 1.14 13.75
N LYS A 161 -1.58 0.09 14.55
CA LYS A 161 -2.64 -0.88 14.90
C LYS A 161 -3.92 -0.19 15.39
N ARG A 162 -3.80 1.00 15.99
CA ARG A 162 -4.91 1.78 16.53
C ARG A 162 -5.86 2.35 15.48
N TYR A 163 -5.48 2.31 14.19
CA TYR A 163 -6.29 2.77 13.07
C TYR A 163 -7.00 1.64 12.32
N VAL A 164 -6.66 0.37 12.57
CA VAL A 164 -7.19 -0.80 11.84
C VAL A 164 -8.73 -0.78 11.76
N LYS A 165 -9.41 -0.61 12.91
CA LYS A 165 -10.88 -0.52 12.93
C LYS A 165 -11.43 0.61 12.05
N THR A 166 -10.81 1.78 12.10
CA THR A 166 -11.24 2.93 11.28
C THR A 166 -10.98 2.68 9.80
N LEU A 167 -9.91 1.98 9.46
CA LEU A 167 -9.63 1.59 8.09
C LEU A 167 -10.64 0.56 7.59
N ASP A 168 -10.96 -0.48 8.38
CA ASP A 168 -12.03 -1.44 8.06
C ASP A 168 -13.36 -0.73 7.79
N ASP A 169 -13.77 0.17 8.69
CA ASP A 169 -15.01 0.95 8.55
C ASP A 169 -15.00 1.81 7.26
N LEU A 170 -13.84 2.37 6.88
CA LEU A 170 -13.70 3.21 5.67
C LEU A 170 -13.63 2.39 4.38
N TYR A 171 -13.07 1.19 4.43
CA TYR A 171 -12.81 0.34 3.27
C TYR A 171 -14.06 -0.46 2.88
N GLY A 172 -14.88 -0.78 3.88
CA GLY A 172 -16.15 -1.50 3.72
C GLY A 172 -15.95 -3.01 3.64
N ASP A 173 -17.07 -3.74 3.59
CA ASP A 173 -17.11 -5.20 3.82
C ASP A 173 -16.27 -6.03 2.85
N ALA A 174 -16.00 -5.52 1.65
CA ALA A 174 -15.23 -6.24 0.64
C ALA A 174 -13.72 -6.21 0.88
N VAL A 175 -13.22 -5.28 1.71
CA VAL A 175 -11.77 -5.13 1.97
C VAL A 175 -11.55 -4.99 3.47
N SER A 176 -11.02 -6.05 4.06
CA SER A 176 -10.62 -6.07 5.48
C SER A 176 -9.13 -5.83 5.64
N VAL A 177 -8.74 -5.21 6.74
CA VAL A 177 -7.35 -5.01 7.14
C VAL A 177 -7.06 -5.63 8.50
N SER A 178 -5.85 -6.17 8.65
CA SER A 178 -5.30 -6.57 9.94
C SER A 178 -3.91 -5.96 10.13
N PHE A 179 -3.36 -6.04 11.34
CA PHE A 179 -2.04 -5.52 11.63
C PHE A 179 -1.21 -6.55 12.39
N ALA A 180 0.03 -6.73 11.96
CA ALA A 180 1.03 -7.56 12.62
C ALA A 180 2.37 -6.81 12.71
N PRO A 181 3.10 -6.88 13.84
CA PRO A 181 4.44 -6.32 13.93
C PRO A 181 5.40 -6.99 12.95
N CYS A 182 6.27 -6.21 12.32
CA CYS A 182 7.31 -6.70 11.41
C CYS A 182 8.48 -5.72 11.35
N ASP A 183 9.71 -6.24 11.32
CA ASP A 183 10.91 -5.47 11.02
C ASP A 183 11.65 -6.11 9.84
N VAL A 184 11.57 -5.46 8.68
CA VAL A 184 12.20 -5.95 7.44
C VAL A 184 13.73 -5.92 7.48
N THR A 185 14.34 -5.34 8.53
CA THR A 185 15.81 -5.36 8.73
C THR A 185 16.30 -6.64 9.40
N HIS A 186 15.38 -7.48 9.86
CA HIS A 186 15.65 -8.77 10.48
C HIS A 186 15.15 -9.91 9.58
N PRO A 187 15.79 -11.10 9.59
CA PRO A 187 15.28 -12.29 8.89
C PRO A 187 13.86 -12.68 9.32
N LEU A 188 13.15 -13.43 8.47
CA LEU A 188 11.75 -13.81 8.72
C LEU A 188 11.60 -14.72 9.96
N ASP A 189 12.57 -15.59 10.20
CA ASP A 189 12.58 -16.60 11.28
C ASP A 189 12.98 -16.05 12.66
N THR A 190 13.12 -14.73 12.79
CA THR A 190 13.54 -14.09 14.04
C THR A 190 12.38 -13.49 14.84
N GLU A 191 12.61 -13.26 16.13
CA GLU A 191 11.58 -12.78 17.07
C GLU A 191 10.81 -11.52 16.64
N PRO A 192 11.42 -10.48 16.01
CA PRO A 192 10.69 -9.33 15.49
C PRO A 192 9.62 -9.68 14.44
N ASN A 193 9.81 -10.78 13.71
CA ASN A 193 9.00 -11.21 12.58
C ASN A 193 8.16 -12.47 12.86
N ARG A 194 8.06 -12.92 14.11
CA ARG A 194 7.30 -14.13 14.49
C ARG A 194 5.80 -14.12 14.11
N HIS A 195 5.24 -12.93 13.83
CA HIS A 195 3.84 -12.76 13.41
C HIS A 195 3.70 -12.65 11.89
N VAL A 196 4.80 -12.67 11.15
CA VAL A 196 4.79 -12.74 9.69
C VAL A 196 4.59 -14.21 9.30
N SER A 197 3.34 -14.58 9.06
CA SER A 197 2.93 -15.93 8.71
C SER A 197 2.26 -15.99 7.35
N GLU A 198 2.15 -17.20 6.79
CA GLU A 198 1.32 -17.51 5.62
C GLU A 198 1.72 -16.75 4.34
N ILE A 199 3.00 -16.42 4.17
CA ILE A 199 3.53 -15.76 2.96
C ILE A 199 3.26 -16.58 1.70
N GLU A 200 3.27 -17.90 1.82
CA GLU A 200 2.94 -18.87 0.78
C GLU A 200 1.48 -18.81 0.30
N THR A 201 0.62 -18.09 1.02
CA THR A 201 -0.79 -17.91 0.67
C THR A 201 -1.07 -16.56 -0.01
N MET A 202 -0.15 -15.59 0.12
CA MET A 202 -0.34 -14.21 -0.31
C MET A 202 -0.30 -14.09 -1.85
N ASP A 203 -1.28 -13.39 -2.42
CA ASP A 203 -1.37 -13.12 -3.86
C ASP A 203 -0.58 -11.87 -4.26
N ILE A 204 -0.50 -10.88 -3.36
CA ILE A 204 0.18 -9.60 -3.58
C ILE A 204 1.05 -9.27 -2.37
N LEU A 205 2.33 -8.99 -2.63
CA LEU A 205 3.32 -8.54 -1.67
C LEU A 205 3.71 -7.10 -2.00
N LEU A 206 3.41 -6.16 -1.11
CA LEU A 206 3.69 -4.73 -1.27
C LEU A 206 4.85 -4.32 -0.36
N PHE A 207 5.82 -3.62 -0.94
CA PHE A 207 6.95 -2.98 -0.27
C PHE A 207 7.01 -1.52 -0.68
N CYS A 208 6.14 -0.69 -0.12
CA CYS A 208 6.03 0.71 -0.49
C CYS A 208 6.73 1.61 0.54
N PHE A 209 7.73 2.37 0.09
CA PHE A 209 8.52 3.32 0.89
C PHE A 209 9.30 2.69 2.06
N VAL A 210 9.68 1.41 1.95
CA VAL A 210 10.38 0.68 3.01
C VAL A 210 11.81 0.28 2.61
N CYS A 211 12.08 0.07 1.32
CA CYS A 211 13.37 -0.45 0.85
C CYS A 211 14.49 0.57 1.02
N HIS A 212 14.26 1.82 0.65
CA HIS A 212 15.21 2.91 0.83
C HIS A 212 15.35 3.29 2.30
N GLU A 213 14.23 3.41 3.03
CA GLU A 213 14.20 3.75 4.46
C GLU A 213 15.07 2.78 5.28
N THR A 214 15.00 1.49 4.96
CA THR A 214 15.72 0.47 5.73
C THR A 214 17.10 0.13 5.17
N SER A 215 17.44 0.60 3.96
CA SER A 215 18.64 0.19 3.22
C SER A 215 19.95 0.27 4.02
N ALA A 216 20.17 1.34 4.79
CA ALA A 216 21.38 1.50 5.60
C ALA A 216 21.50 0.50 6.77
N ARG A 217 20.39 -0.14 7.16
CA ARG A 217 20.32 -1.15 8.21
C ARG A 217 20.31 -2.57 7.67
N GLN A 218 20.19 -2.74 6.35
CA GLN A 218 20.23 -4.04 5.69
C GLN A 218 21.68 -4.55 5.58
N ARG A 219 21.94 -5.76 6.09
CA ARG A 219 23.27 -6.40 5.95
C ARG A 219 23.40 -7.24 4.69
N ASN A 220 22.43 -8.13 4.49
CA ASN A 220 22.44 -9.14 3.42
C ASN A 220 21.05 -9.32 2.77
N LEU A 221 20.09 -8.42 3.06
CA LEU A 221 18.72 -8.49 2.55
C LEU A 221 18.00 -9.82 2.89
N GLN A 222 18.37 -10.48 3.99
CA GLN A 222 17.85 -11.81 4.35
C GLN A 222 16.32 -11.86 4.39
N PHE A 223 15.67 -10.84 4.95
CA PHE A 223 14.21 -10.75 4.96
C PHE A 223 13.59 -10.93 3.56
N TYR A 224 14.15 -10.25 2.57
CA TYR A 224 13.65 -10.31 1.19
C TYR A 224 13.95 -11.66 0.52
N LEU A 225 15.08 -12.30 0.86
CA LEU A 225 15.40 -13.67 0.43
C LEU A 225 14.41 -14.69 1.01
N ASP A 226 14.10 -14.56 2.31
CA ASP A 226 13.16 -15.45 3.01
C ASP A 226 11.75 -15.30 2.43
N VAL A 227 11.28 -14.05 2.26
CA VAL A 227 9.98 -13.77 1.65
C VAL A 227 9.90 -14.31 0.23
N ALA A 228 10.92 -14.10 -0.61
CA ALA A 228 10.93 -14.65 -1.97
C ALA A 228 10.84 -16.18 -1.93
N THR A 229 11.64 -16.83 -1.09
CA THR A 229 11.65 -18.29 -0.96
C THR A 229 10.28 -18.86 -0.58
N ALA A 230 9.57 -18.20 0.34
CA ALA A 230 8.25 -18.61 0.80
C ALA A 230 7.11 -18.20 -0.15
N ALA A 231 7.29 -17.16 -0.96
CA ALA A 231 6.22 -16.56 -1.76
C ALA A 231 5.52 -17.57 -2.69
N LYS A 232 4.19 -17.46 -2.71
CA LYS A 232 3.30 -18.23 -3.60
C LYS A 232 3.73 -18.10 -5.06
N VAL A 233 3.73 -19.20 -5.80
CA VAL A 233 3.89 -19.17 -7.27
C VAL A 233 2.75 -18.36 -7.88
N GLY A 234 3.08 -17.42 -8.76
CA GLY A 234 2.15 -16.48 -9.36
C GLY A 234 1.89 -15.22 -8.53
N ALA A 235 2.44 -15.10 -7.31
CA ALA A 235 2.32 -13.88 -6.52
C ALA A 235 2.93 -12.68 -7.24
N LEU A 236 2.28 -11.53 -7.09
CA LEU A 236 2.82 -10.24 -7.50
C LEU A 236 3.63 -9.63 -6.37
N VAL A 237 4.82 -9.14 -6.67
CA VAL A 237 5.63 -8.33 -5.75
C VAL A 237 5.77 -6.93 -6.32
N ILE A 238 5.40 -5.93 -5.53
CA ILE A 238 5.52 -4.51 -5.89
C ILE A 238 6.49 -3.85 -4.94
N LEU A 239 7.62 -3.41 -5.49
CA LEU A 239 8.58 -2.56 -4.79
C LEU A 239 8.36 -1.14 -5.30
N ALA A 240 8.03 -0.19 -4.44
CA ALA A 240 7.82 1.19 -4.86
C ALA A 240 8.33 2.17 -3.81
N ASP A 241 9.14 3.15 -4.19
CA ASP A 241 9.82 4.00 -3.22
C ASP A 241 10.24 5.35 -3.82
N VAL A 242 10.87 6.22 -3.02
CA VAL A 242 11.17 7.62 -3.36
C VAL A 242 11.83 7.72 -4.73
N LYS A 243 11.23 8.51 -5.61
CA LYS A 243 11.73 8.77 -6.95
C LYS A 243 13.21 9.20 -6.92
N THR A 244 13.99 8.76 -7.89
CA THR A 244 15.44 8.97 -8.09
C THR A 244 16.38 8.41 -7.01
N LYS A 245 16.00 8.44 -5.73
CA LYS A 245 16.88 8.04 -4.62
C LYS A 245 16.88 6.55 -4.33
N SER A 246 15.76 5.89 -4.56
CA SER A 246 15.56 4.50 -4.15
C SER A 246 15.89 3.48 -5.24
N LYS A 247 16.19 3.91 -6.47
CA LYS A 247 16.34 3.01 -7.62
C LYS A 247 17.32 1.88 -7.34
N GLU A 248 18.51 2.20 -6.83
CA GLU A 248 19.52 1.19 -6.51
C GLU A 248 19.05 0.22 -5.41
N CYS A 249 18.38 0.72 -4.37
CA CYS A 249 17.80 -0.12 -3.32
C CYS A 249 16.75 -1.09 -3.88
N LEU A 250 15.86 -0.62 -4.76
CA LEU A 250 14.83 -1.47 -5.38
C LEU A 250 15.45 -2.55 -6.28
N GLU A 251 16.48 -2.19 -7.06
CA GLU A 251 17.19 -3.16 -7.90
C GLU A 251 17.93 -4.20 -7.06
N GLN A 252 18.60 -3.80 -5.96
CA GLN A 252 19.26 -4.74 -5.05
C GLN A 252 18.28 -5.73 -4.43
N VAL A 253 17.11 -5.26 -3.98
CA VAL A 253 16.04 -6.14 -3.47
C VAL A 253 15.54 -7.09 -4.57
N ALA A 254 15.27 -6.59 -5.78
CA ALA A 254 14.81 -7.42 -6.88
C ALA A 254 15.83 -8.49 -7.28
N ILE A 255 17.13 -8.14 -7.32
CA ILE A 255 18.23 -9.08 -7.59
C ILE A 255 18.32 -10.13 -6.48
N ALA A 256 18.24 -9.73 -5.21
CA ALA A 256 18.26 -10.64 -4.09
C ALA A 256 17.10 -11.65 -4.19
N MET A 257 15.87 -11.19 -4.38
CA MET A 257 14.71 -12.07 -4.54
C MET A 257 14.87 -13.03 -5.74
N ALA A 258 15.42 -12.55 -6.87
CA ALA A 258 15.65 -13.36 -8.06
C ALA A 258 16.78 -14.39 -7.92
N SER A 259 17.64 -14.26 -6.90
CA SER A 259 18.72 -15.21 -6.64
C SER A 259 18.25 -16.51 -6.02
N VAL A 260 17.08 -16.51 -5.36
CA VAL A 260 16.49 -17.68 -4.68
C VAL A 260 15.19 -18.16 -5.31
N ARG A 261 14.61 -17.36 -6.23
CA ARG A 261 13.41 -17.73 -6.99
C ARG A 261 13.48 -17.27 -8.42
N ARG A 262 12.81 -18.02 -9.28
CA ARG A 262 12.52 -17.56 -10.64
C ARG A 262 11.51 -16.42 -10.57
N ILE A 263 11.89 -15.27 -11.11
CA ILE A 263 11.06 -14.06 -11.10
C ILE A 263 10.96 -13.49 -12.51
N GLN A 264 9.74 -13.15 -12.93
CA GLN A 264 9.49 -12.36 -14.12
C GLN A 264 9.31 -10.89 -13.74
N ARG A 265 10.08 -9.99 -14.36
CA ARG A 265 9.86 -8.55 -14.22
C ARG A 265 8.77 -8.08 -15.18
N LEU A 266 7.78 -7.36 -14.66
CA LEU A 266 6.66 -6.82 -15.43
C LEU A 266 6.90 -5.35 -15.76
N THR A 267 6.57 -4.96 -16.99
CA THR A 267 6.80 -3.59 -17.48
C THR A 267 5.57 -2.72 -17.24
N LEU A 268 5.78 -1.61 -16.53
CA LEU A 268 4.79 -0.54 -16.44
C LEU A 268 4.75 0.26 -17.74
N SER A 269 3.55 0.58 -18.19
CA SER A 269 3.31 1.30 -19.45
C SER A 269 3.59 2.80 -19.33
N LYS A 270 3.55 3.32 -18.11
CA LYS A 270 4.03 4.67 -17.76
C LYS A 270 4.81 4.60 -16.46
N ALA A 271 5.86 5.41 -16.36
CA ALA A 271 6.58 5.58 -15.11
C ALA A 271 5.63 6.19 -14.05
N PRO A 272 5.50 5.57 -12.87
CA PRO A 272 4.69 6.13 -11.81
C PRO A 272 5.35 7.38 -11.19
N THR A 273 4.67 7.97 -10.22
CA THR A 273 5.17 9.14 -9.47
C THR A 273 6.31 8.80 -8.49
N ALA A 274 6.72 7.54 -8.44
CA ALA A 274 7.77 6.96 -7.59
C ALA A 274 8.71 6.08 -8.44
N GLU A 275 9.85 5.64 -7.90
CA GLU A 275 10.53 4.48 -8.48
C GLU A 275 9.66 3.25 -8.23
N ALA A 276 9.56 2.34 -9.20
CA ALA A 276 8.81 1.12 -9.01
C ALA A 276 9.41 -0.05 -9.80
N VAL A 277 9.38 -1.22 -9.16
CA VAL A 277 9.71 -2.51 -9.76
C VAL A 277 8.55 -3.45 -9.48
N VAL A 278 8.01 -4.05 -10.54
CA VAL A 278 6.95 -5.05 -10.44
C VAL A 278 7.50 -6.39 -10.87
N LEU A 279 7.30 -7.38 -10.02
CA LEU A 279 7.80 -8.74 -10.18
C LEU A 279 6.63 -9.73 -10.07
N ARG A 280 6.75 -10.87 -10.75
CA ARG A 280 5.88 -12.02 -10.61
C ARG A 280 6.73 -13.23 -10.26
N VAL A 281 6.34 -13.96 -9.21
CA VAL A 281 7.01 -15.19 -8.81
C VAL A 281 6.60 -16.30 -9.79
N GLU A 282 7.57 -16.94 -10.42
CA GLU A 282 7.34 -18.04 -11.35
C GLU A 282 7.55 -19.40 -10.68
N ALA A 283 7.05 -20.45 -11.33
CA ALA A 283 7.32 -21.84 -10.96
C ALA A 283 8.78 -22.24 -11.25
#